data_AF-A0A7S4CI33-F1
#
_entry.id   AF-A0A7S4CI33-F1
#
_cell.length_a   1.000
_cell.length_b   1.000
_cell.length_c   1.000
_cell.angle_alpha   90.00
_cell.angle_beta   90.00
_cell.angle_gamma   90.00
#
_symmetry.space_group_name_H-M   'P 1'
#
loop_
_entity.id
_entity.type
_entity.pdbx_description
1 polymer ?
#
loop_
_entity_poly.entity_id
_entity_poly.type
_entity_poly.pdbx_seq_one_letter_code
_entity_poly.pdbx_strand_id
1 'polypeptide(L)'
;CIQMGESPYRDVRVAAAMGRAIINRAAAAAERSAAAAALPGPVTHLCEIPPSTFNTHFRHRLPVAIAGADFLREYGPLCDGEVGAVDPELCYAVRAATAHPIEEHCRVQLFRSLVESLDVAPAHDPLDPTALDPRLLLLGELMAQAHASYTACGMGSAETDLLV
;
A
#
# COMPACT_ATOMS: atom_id res chain seq x y z
N CYS A 1 18.86 -0.97 9.58
CA CYS A 1 18.76 -0.63 8.16
C CYS A 1 17.83 -1.61 7.49
N ILE A 2 16.87 -1.13 6.69
CA ILE A 2 16.15 -1.98 5.74
C ILE A 2 17.19 -2.42 4.70
N GLN A 3 17.33 -3.71 4.48
CA GLN A 3 18.21 -4.25 3.45
C GLN A 3 17.32 -4.77 2.33
N MET A 4 17.34 -4.07 1.20
CA MET A 4 16.71 -4.52 -0.04
C MET A 4 17.65 -5.53 -0.69
N GLY A 5 17.11 -6.66 -1.13
CA GLY A 5 17.80 -7.64 -1.95
C GLY A 5 17.97 -7.17 -3.40
N GLU A 6 18.39 -8.09 -4.26
CA GLU A 6 18.73 -7.78 -5.67
C GLU A 6 17.54 -7.32 -6.53
N SER A 7 16.30 -7.50 -6.05
CA SER A 7 15.08 -7.08 -6.76
C SER A 7 14.15 -6.32 -5.82
N PRO A 8 14.22 -4.98 -5.80
CA PRO A 8 13.38 -4.15 -4.93
C PRO A 8 11.89 -4.41 -5.11
N TYR A 9 11.46 -4.62 -6.36
CA TYR A 9 10.09 -4.97 -6.68
C TYR A 9 9.64 -6.30 -6.06
N ARG A 10 10.48 -7.34 -6.12
CA ARG A 10 10.19 -8.63 -5.47
C ARG A 10 10.09 -8.45 -3.97
N ASP A 11 11.01 -7.73 -3.35
CA ASP A 11 11.07 -7.60 -1.89
C ASP A 11 9.86 -6.85 -1.34
N VAL A 12 9.37 -5.83 -2.06
CA VAL A 12 8.14 -5.13 -1.69
C VAL A 12 6.93 -6.05 -1.80
N ARG A 13 6.86 -6.90 -2.82
CA ARG A 13 5.77 -7.90 -2.93
C ARG A 13 5.81 -8.89 -1.77
N VAL A 14 6.99 -9.40 -1.41
CA VAL A 14 7.17 -10.28 -0.25
C VAL A 14 6.74 -9.57 1.04
N ALA A 15 7.19 -8.34 1.24
CA ALA A 15 6.84 -7.52 2.41
C ALA A 15 5.33 -7.25 2.51
N ALA A 16 4.65 -7.01 1.38
CA ALA A 16 3.20 -6.86 1.33
C ALA A 16 2.47 -8.17 1.71
N ALA A 17 2.95 -9.32 1.20
CA ALA A 17 2.39 -10.63 1.56
C ALA A 17 2.60 -10.97 3.04
N MET A 18 3.75 -10.61 3.62
CA MET A 18 3.99 -10.69 5.07
C MET A 18 2.96 -9.86 5.83
N GLY A 19 2.68 -8.64 5.36
CA GLY A 19 1.64 -7.78 5.89
C GLY A 19 0.25 -8.40 5.91
N ARG A 20 -0.15 -9.01 4.79
CA ARG A 20 -1.41 -9.74 4.68
C ARG A 20 -1.49 -10.90 5.68
N ALA A 21 -0.42 -11.67 5.84
CA ALA A 21 -0.36 -12.76 6.81
C ALA A 21 -0.55 -12.27 8.25
N ILE A 22 0.10 -11.15 8.62
CA ILE A 22 -0.04 -10.51 9.93
C ILE A 22 -1.49 -10.05 10.17
N ILE A 23 -2.09 -9.38 9.18
CA ILE A 23 -3.47 -8.89 9.25
C ILE A 23 -4.44 -10.06 9.44
N ASN A 24 -4.34 -11.10 8.61
CA ASN A 24 -5.23 -12.26 8.66
C ASN A 24 -5.12 -13.01 10.00
N ARG A 25 -3.90 -13.15 10.55
CA ARG A 25 -3.71 -13.74 11.88
C ARG A 25 -4.35 -12.89 12.98
N ALA A 26 -4.21 -11.57 12.90
CA ALA A 26 -4.77 -10.65 13.87
C ALA A 26 -6.31 -10.61 13.82
N ALA A 27 -6.91 -10.68 12.62
CA ALA A 27 -8.35 -10.81 12.43
C ALA A 27 -8.89 -12.11 13.05
N ALA A 28 -8.27 -13.25 12.72
CA ALA A 28 -8.65 -14.55 13.27
C ALA A 28 -8.52 -14.60 14.81
N ALA A 29 -7.54 -13.90 15.39
CA ALA A 29 -7.41 -13.79 16.84
C ALA A 29 -8.55 -12.97 17.48
N ALA A 30 -8.96 -11.87 16.85
CA ALA A 30 -10.05 -11.03 17.35
C ALA A 30 -11.43 -11.72 17.27
N GLU A 31 -11.67 -12.51 16.21
CA GLU A 31 -12.88 -13.32 16.05
C GLU A 31 -13.07 -14.30 17.22
N ARG A 32 -11.97 -14.95 17.66
CA ARG A 32 -11.99 -15.88 18.79
C ARG A 32 -12.25 -15.21 20.14
N SER A 33 -12.02 -13.91 20.27
CA SER A 33 -12.15 -13.16 21.52
C SER A 33 -13.47 -12.39 21.64
N ALA A 34 -14.45 -12.60 20.75
CA ALA A 34 -15.73 -11.89 20.69
C ALA A 34 -15.63 -10.35 20.56
N ALA A 35 -14.44 -9.81 20.27
CA ALA A 35 -14.21 -8.41 19.87
C ALA A 35 -14.56 -8.17 18.38
N ALA A 36 -15.33 -9.09 17.78
CA ALA A 36 -15.41 -9.38 16.35
C ALA A 36 -16.28 -8.42 15.53
N ALA A 37 -16.90 -7.40 16.14
CA ALA A 37 -17.90 -6.60 15.43
C ALA A 37 -17.32 -5.63 14.38
N ALA A 38 -15.99 -5.43 14.31
CA ALA A 38 -15.39 -4.35 13.51
C ALA A 38 -14.28 -4.75 12.53
N LEU A 39 -13.84 -6.03 12.51
CA LEU A 39 -12.75 -6.44 11.63
C LEU A 39 -13.27 -7.26 10.45
N PRO A 40 -12.81 -6.98 9.22
CA PRO A 40 -13.06 -7.88 8.10
C PRO A 40 -12.44 -9.25 8.39
N GLY A 41 -13.08 -10.31 7.89
CA GLY A 41 -12.52 -11.66 7.90
C GLY A 41 -11.21 -11.75 7.11
N PRO A 42 -10.63 -12.96 6.95
CA PRO A 42 -9.37 -13.12 6.21
C PRO A 42 -9.51 -12.59 4.78
N VAL A 43 -8.57 -11.76 4.36
CA VAL A 43 -8.52 -11.17 3.01
C VAL A 43 -7.56 -11.94 2.12
N THR A 44 -7.88 -11.98 0.83
CA THR A 44 -6.97 -12.57 -0.18
C THR A 44 -6.02 -11.50 -0.73
N HIS A 45 -6.52 -10.29 -0.93
CA HIS A 45 -5.77 -9.14 -1.43
C HIS A 45 -5.86 -7.99 -0.44
N LEU A 46 -4.76 -7.26 -0.30
CA LEU A 46 -4.72 -6.12 0.60
C LEU A 46 -5.70 -5.01 0.18
N CYS A 47 -5.96 -4.84 -1.12
CA CYS A 47 -6.92 -3.85 -1.63
C CYS A 47 -8.39 -4.09 -1.21
N GLU A 48 -8.72 -5.26 -0.65
CA GLU A 48 -10.04 -5.54 -0.05
C GLU A 48 -10.26 -4.76 1.25
N ILE A 49 -9.18 -4.22 1.86
CA ILE A 49 -9.23 -3.49 3.12
C ILE A 49 -9.40 -1.99 2.83
N PRO A 50 -10.44 -1.32 3.35
CA PRO A 50 -10.54 0.14 3.28
C PRO A 50 -9.41 0.83 4.07
N PRO A 51 -8.85 1.96 3.57
CA PRO A 51 -7.78 2.67 4.28
C PRO A 51 -8.14 3.09 5.72
N SER A 52 -9.42 3.43 5.98
CA SER A 52 -9.90 3.77 7.32
C SER A 52 -9.83 2.57 8.27
N THR A 53 -10.26 1.40 7.82
CA THR A 53 -10.17 0.13 8.55
C THR A 53 -8.71 -0.23 8.83
N PHE A 54 -7.85 -0.12 7.82
CA PHE A 54 -6.42 -0.35 7.95
C PHE A 54 -5.79 0.55 9.03
N ASN A 55 -5.98 1.87 8.93
CA ASN A 55 -5.40 2.84 9.85
C ASN A 55 -5.88 2.64 11.29
N THR A 56 -7.18 2.37 11.46
CA THR A 56 -7.78 2.22 12.79
C THR A 56 -7.36 0.93 13.47
N HIS A 57 -7.38 -0.20 12.74
CA HIS A 57 -7.30 -1.51 13.37
C HIS A 57 -6.01 -2.28 13.13
N PHE A 58 -5.31 -2.04 12.02
CA PHE A 58 -4.20 -2.90 11.59
C PHE A 58 -2.85 -2.19 11.57
N ARG A 59 -2.79 -0.91 11.19
CA ARG A 59 -1.52 -0.18 10.98
C ARG A 59 -0.57 -0.22 12.18
N HIS A 60 -1.11 -0.10 13.39
CA HIS A 60 -0.33 -0.15 14.63
C HIS A 60 0.16 -1.55 15.00
N ARG A 61 -0.45 -2.61 14.45
CA ARG A 61 -0.09 -4.01 14.67
C ARG A 61 1.02 -4.48 13.72
N LEU A 62 1.22 -3.79 12.60
CA LEU A 62 2.28 -4.08 11.65
C LEU A 62 3.59 -3.43 12.13
N PRO A 63 4.68 -4.18 12.28
CA PRO A 63 5.99 -3.59 12.55
C PRO A 63 6.41 -2.72 11.36
N VAL A 64 7.15 -1.64 11.62
CA VAL A 64 7.68 -0.77 10.54
C VAL A 64 8.51 -1.60 9.57
N ALA A 65 9.40 -2.44 10.12
CA ALA A 65 10.14 -3.46 9.40
C ALA A 65 10.29 -4.73 10.25
N ILE A 66 10.51 -5.87 9.61
CA ILE A 66 10.73 -7.16 10.27
C ILE A 66 11.82 -7.95 9.53
N ALA A 67 12.69 -8.64 10.26
CA ALA A 67 13.65 -9.56 9.64
C ALA A 67 12.90 -10.78 9.07
N GLY A 68 13.35 -11.30 7.93
CA GLY A 68 12.75 -12.49 7.33
C GLY A 68 12.79 -13.69 8.27
N ALA A 69 13.91 -13.88 8.98
CA ALA A 69 14.04 -14.95 9.97
C ALA A 69 13.02 -14.84 11.11
N ASP A 70 12.76 -13.63 11.61
CA ASP A 70 11.76 -13.39 12.66
C ASP A 70 10.35 -13.64 12.15
N PHE A 71 10.04 -13.20 10.93
CA PHE A 71 8.75 -13.48 10.31
C PHE A 71 8.53 -14.98 10.14
N LEU A 72 9.51 -15.71 9.59
CA LEU A 72 9.41 -17.16 9.39
C LEU A 72 9.21 -17.90 10.71
N ARG A 73 9.91 -17.48 11.77
CA ARG A 73 9.78 -18.06 13.12
C ARG A 73 8.40 -17.84 13.72
N GLU A 74 7.81 -16.66 13.53
CA GLU A 74 6.53 -16.31 14.15
C GLU A 74 5.34 -16.74 13.30
N TYR A 75 5.36 -16.53 11.99
CA TYR A 75 4.24 -16.68 11.05
C TYR A 75 4.37 -17.88 10.11
N GLY A 76 5.55 -18.48 10.00
CA GLY A 76 5.82 -19.55 9.04
C GLY A 76 6.05 -19.04 7.60
N PRO A 77 6.24 -19.97 6.64
CA PRO A 77 6.41 -19.62 5.24
C PRO A 77 5.12 -19.01 4.66
N LEU A 78 5.27 -18.13 3.67
CA LEU A 78 4.14 -17.65 2.89
C LEU A 78 3.59 -18.78 2.01
N CYS A 79 2.27 -18.94 2.00
CA CYS A 79 1.58 -19.98 1.21
C CYS A 79 1.52 -19.66 -0.30
N ASP A 80 1.84 -18.41 -0.67
CA ASP A 80 1.52 -17.86 -1.99
C ASP A 80 2.77 -17.88 -2.88
N GLY A 81 2.99 -19.02 -3.55
CA GLY A 81 4.15 -19.28 -4.42
C GLY A 81 4.40 -18.27 -5.54
N GLU A 82 3.48 -17.32 -5.78
CA GLU A 82 3.58 -16.25 -6.79
C GLU A 82 4.36 -15.01 -6.33
N VAL A 83 4.58 -14.84 -5.03
CA VAL A 83 5.21 -13.65 -4.44
C VAL A 83 6.72 -13.86 -4.23
N GLY A 84 7.16 -15.11 -4.10
CA GLY A 84 8.54 -15.52 -3.82
C GLY A 84 8.76 -15.86 -2.35
N ALA A 85 9.78 -16.67 -2.06
CA ALA A 85 10.12 -17.08 -0.70
C ALA A 85 10.67 -15.90 0.13
N VAL A 86 10.36 -15.88 1.42
CA VAL A 86 10.94 -14.96 2.40
C VAL A 86 12.41 -15.33 2.59
N ASP A 87 13.29 -14.36 2.38
CA ASP A 87 14.72 -14.52 2.62
C ASP A 87 15.01 -14.22 4.11
N PRO A 88 15.55 -15.18 4.89
CA PRO A 88 15.81 -14.98 6.31
C PRO A 88 16.82 -13.87 6.60
N GLU A 89 17.72 -13.55 5.65
CA GLU A 89 18.80 -12.58 5.81
C GLU A 89 18.37 -11.13 5.51
N LEU A 90 17.19 -10.94 4.91
CA LEU A 90 16.67 -9.61 4.56
C LEU A 90 15.80 -9.01 5.66
N CYS A 91 15.70 -7.68 5.66
CA CYS A 91 14.80 -6.91 6.52
C CYS A 91 13.77 -6.18 5.66
N TYR A 92 12.50 -6.52 5.86
CA TYR A 92 11.39 -6.09 5.00
C TYR A 92 10.63 -4.92 5.61
N ALA A 93 10.37 -3.87 4.82
CA ALA A 93 9.59 -2.68 5.19
C ALA A 93 8.06 -2.96 5.21
N VAL A 94 7.63 -3.93 6.02
CA VAL A 94 6.29 -4.52 5.96
C VAL A 94 5.18 -3.49 6.09
N ARG A 95 5.25 -2.54 7.02
CA ARG A 95 4.16 -1.56 7.19
C ARG A 95 3.91 -0.72 5.94
N ALA A 96 4.98 -0.21 5.32
CA ALA A 96 4.87 0.61 4.12
C ALA A 96 4.41 -0.23 2.91
N ALA A 97 5.00 -1.41 2.72
CA ALA A 97 4.62 -2.32 1.65
C ALA A 97 3.18 -2.83 1.77
N THR A 98 2.65 -2.95 3.00
CA THR A 98 1.25 -3.31 3.25
C THR A 98 0.29 -2.16 2.96
N ALA A 99 0.66 -0.94 3.38
CA ALA A 99 -0.15 0.25 3.19
C ALA A 99 -0.28 0.62 1.71
N HIS A 100 0.79 0.44 0.93
CA HIS A 100 0.84 0.84 -0.48
C HIS A 100 -0.35 0.31 -1.32
N PRO A 101 -0.60 -1.01 -1.45
CA PRO A 101 -1.72 -1.51 -2.26
C PRO A 101 -3.12 -1.15 -1.70
N ILE A 102 -3.24 -0.95 -0.39
CA ILE A 102 -4.50 -0.51 0.26
C ILE A 102 -4.84 0.92 -0.16
N GLU A 103 -3.87 1.81 0.02
CA GLU A 103 -4.05 3.24 -0.24
C GLU A 103 -4.08 3.52 -1.75
N GLU A 104 -3.26 2.81 -2.53
CA GLU A 104 -3.22 2.94 -3.99
C GLU A 104 -4.53 2.52 -4.63
N HIS A 105 -5.15 1.43 -4.15
CA HIS A 105 -6.47 1.05 -4.64
C HIS A 105 -7.51 2.16 -4.42
N CYS A 106 -7.50 2.79 -3.24
CA CYS A 106 -8.39 3.92 -2.96
C CYS A 106 -8.08 5.13 -3.86
N ARG A 107 -6.81 5.48 -4.04
CA ARG A 107 -6.38 6.57 -4.95
C ARG A 107 -6.84 6.32 -6.38
N VAL A 108 -6.67 5.12 -6.91
CA VAL A 108 -7.11 4.76 -8.29
C VAL A 108 -8.62 4.91 -8.45
N GLN A 109 -9.42 4.47 -7.47
CA GLN A 109 -10.88 4.64 -7.53
C GLN A 109 -11.26 6.12 -7.51
N LEU A 110 -10.65 6.93 -6.64
CA LEU A 110 -10.90 8.37 -6.57
C LEU A 110 -10.47 9.09 -7.84
N PHE A 111 -9.29 8.76 -8.38
CA PHE A 111 -8.77 9.31 -9.63
C PHE A 111 -9.74 9.04 -10.77
N ARG A 112 -10.21 7.79 -10.89
CA ARG A 112 -11.21 7.41 -11.88
C ARG A 112 -12.49 8.23 -11.73
N SER A 113 -13.06 8.33 -10.53
CA SER A 113 -14.29 9.09 -10.30
C SER A 113 -14.13 10.57 -10.64
N LEU A 114 -12.98 11.16 -10.34
CA LEU A 114 -12.67 12.55 -10.70
C LEU A 114 -12.61 12.72 -12.22
N VAL A 115 -11.90 11.85 -12.94
CA VAL A 115 -11.80 11.87 -14.42
C VAL A 115 -13.18 11.71 -15.06
N GLU A 116 -13.99 10.76 -14.59
CA GLU A 116 -15.35 10.54 -15.11
C GLU A 116 -16.30 11.73 -14.82
N SER A 117 -16.00 12.54 -13.81
CA SER A 117 -16.78 13.73 -13.45
C SER A 117 -16.35 15.02 -14.16
N LEU A 118 -15.27 14.97 -14.94
CA LEU A 118 -14.81 16.14 -15.70
C LEU A 118 -15.80 16.41 -16.84
N ASP A 119 -16.33 17.63 -16.86
CA ASP A 119 -17.05 18.14 -18.03
C ASP A 119 -16.02 18.50 -19.09
N VAL A 120 -16.00 17.76 -20.20
CA VAL A 120 -15.15 18.07 -21.36
C VAL A 120 -15.77 19.23 -22.15
N ALA A 121 -15.83 20.41 -21.53
CA ALA A 121 -16.11 21.65 -22.24
C ALA A 121 -14.93 21.98 -23.19
N PRO A 122 -15.16 22.67 -24.32
CA PRO A 122 -14.08 23.00 -25.24
C PRO A 122 -12.98 23.75 -24.50
N ALA A 123 -11.75 23.30 -24.75
CA ALA A 123 -10.51 23.63 -24.03
C ALA A 123 -10.51 25.03 -23.42
N HIS A 124 -10.44 25.08 -22.09
CA HIS A 124 -10.02 26.27 -21.37
C HIS A 124 -8.71 26.78 -21.97
N ASP A 125 -8.56 28.11 -22.10
CA ASP A 125 -7.29 28.70 -22.50
C ASP A 125 -6.19 28.17 -21.56
N PRO A 126 -5.21 27.40 -22.05
CA PRO A 126 -4.15 26.83 -21.21
C PRO A 126 -3.33 27.88 -20.46
N LEU A 127 -3.45 29.16 -20.86
CA LEU A 127 -2.74 30.30 -20.29
C LEU A 127 -3.57 31.09 -19.28
N ASP A 128 -4.85 30.73 -19.04
CA ASP A 128 -5.67 31.33 -17.99
C ASP A 128 -5.70 30.44 -16.73
N PRO A 129 -4.85 30.71 -15.71
CA PRO A 129 -4.82 29.93 -14.48
C PRO A 129 -6.11 30.05 -13.65
N THR A 130 -7.01 31.00 -13.97
CA THR A 130 -8.32 31.13 -13.30
C THR A 130 -9.40 30.23 -13.91
N ALA A 131 -9.12 29.64 -15.07
CA ALA A 131 -10.03 28.74 -15.80
C ALA A 131 -9.77 27.25 -15.51
N LEU A 132 -8.79 26.90 -14.67
CA LEU A 132 -8.44 25.51 -14.39
C LEU A 132 -9.48 24.85 -13.48
N ASP A 133 -10.01 23.71 -13.93
CA ASP A 133 -10.90 22.89 -13.11
C ASP A 133 -10.17 22.40 -11.84
N PRO A 134 -10.69 22.68 -10.61
CA PRO A 134 -10.04 22.28 -9.36
C PRO A 134 -9.84 20.76 -9.25
N ARG A 135 -10.62 19.95 -9.97
CA ARG A 135 -10.45 18.49 -10.03
C ARG A 135 -9.13 18.09 -10.69
N LEU A 136 -8.60 18.89 -11.61
CA LEU A 136 -7.29 18.64 -12.24
C LEU A 136 -6.15 18.80 -11.22
N LEU A 137 -6.27 19.75 -10.29
CA LEU A 137 -5.31 19.89 -9.18
C LEU A 137 -5.39 18.68 -8.23
N LEU A 138 -6.60 18.21 -7.92
CA LEU A 138 -6.78 17.01 -7.10
C LEU A 138 -6.22 15.76 -7.78
N LEU A 139 -6.38 15.62 -9.10
CA LEU A 139 -5.77 14.52 -9.86
C LEU A 139 -4.25 14.57 -9.78
N GLY A 140 -3.64 15.75 -9.90
CA GLY A 140 -2.20 15.94 -9.71
C GLY A 140 -1.74 15.58 -8.30
N GLU A 141 -2.49 15.96 -7.27
CA GLU A 141 -2.20 15.59 -5.87
C GLU A 141 -2.25 14.07 -5.66
N LEU A 142 -3.24 13.38 -6.25
CA LEU A 142 -3.30 11.92 -6.19
C LEU A 142 -2.07 11.25 -6.85
N MET A 143 -1.55 11.82 -7.94
CA MET A 143 -0.33 11.33 -8.59
C MET A 143 0.90 11.53 -7.71
N ALA A 144 1.04 12.71 -7.08
CA ALA A 144 2.13 12.99 -6.15
C ALA A 144 2.10 12.03 -4.93
N GLN A 145 0.90 11.75 -4.40
CA GLN A 145 0.72 10.79 -3.32
C GLN A 145 1.05 9.35 -3.72
N ALA A 146 0.74 8.95 -4.96
CA ALA A 146 1.12 7.65 -5.50
C ALA A 146 2.65 7.52 -5.57
N HIS A 147 3.35 8.54 -6.07
CA HIS A 147 4.83 8.59 -6.09
C HIS A 147 5.41 8.49 -4.68
N ALA A 148 4.93 9.29 -3.73
CA ALA A 148 5.38 9.24 -2.35
C ALA A 148 5.18 7.85 -1.71
N SER A 149 4.06 7.19 -2.01
CA SER A 149 3.77 5.83 -1.53
C SER A 149 4.70 4.78 -2.14
N TYR A 150 5.01 4.90 -3.44
CA TYR A 150 5.96 4.05 -4.17
C TYR A 150 7.38 4.18 -3.60
N THR A 151 7.84 5.41 -3.36
CA THR A 151 9.13 5.67 -2.72
C THR A 151 9.17 5.15 -1.28
N ALA A 152 8.11 5.39 -0.49
CA ALA A 152 8.06 4.97 0.91
C ALA A 152 8.13 3.44 1.12
N CYS A 153 7.64 2.64 0.17
CA CYS A 153 7.77 1.18 0.24
C CYS A 153 9.11 0.65 -0.30
N GLY A 154 10.01 1.53 -0.76
CA GLY A 154 11.36 1.18 -1.19
C GLY A 154 11.52 0.92 -2.69
N MET A 155 10.54 1.33 -3.51
CA MET A 155 10.62 1.19 -4.97
C MET A 155 11.07 2.47 -5.69
N GLY A 156 11.12 3.62 -5.02
CA GLY A 156 11.56 4.89 -5.61
C GLY A 156 13.07 4.98 -5.83
N SER A 157 13.49 5.98 -6.63
CA SER A 157 14.89 6.32 -6.87
C SER A 157 15.12 7.83 -6.87
N ALA A 158 16.34 8.26 -6.56
CA ALA A 158 16.70 9.68 -6.54
C ALA A 158 16.51 10.37 -7.92
N GLU A 159 16.70 9.61 -9.00
CA GLU A 159 16.48 10.07 -10.37
C GLU A 159 15.00 10.33 -10.64
N THR A 160 14.11 9.46 -10.16
CA THR A 160 12.66 9.67 -10.27
C THR A 160 12.18 10.80 -9.38
N ASP A 161 12.74 10.94 -8.17
CA ASP A 161 12.42 12.02 -7.24
C ASP A 161 12.87 13.40 -7.76
N LEU A 162 13.88 13.46 -8.62
CA LEU A 162 14.31 14.71 -9.26
C LEU A 162 13.32 15.21 -10.32
N LEU A 163 12.57 14.29 -10.94
CA LEU A 163 11.65 14.60 -12.04
C LEU A 163 10.25 15.00 -11.57
N VAL A 164 9.86 14.55 -10.37
CA VAL A 164 8.53 14.76 -9.76
C VAL A 164 8.56 15.98 -8.85
#